data_AF-A0AA40BZ34-F1
#
_entry.id   AF-A0AA40BZ34-F1
#
_cell.length_a   1.000
_cell.length_b   1.000
_cell.length_c   1.000
_cell.angle_alpha   90.00
_cell.angle_beta   90.00
_cell.angle_gamma   90.00
#
_symmetry.space_group_name_H-M   'P 1'
#
loop_
_entity.id
_entity.type
_entity.pdbx_description
1 polymer ?
#
loop_
_entity_poly.entity_id
_entity_poly.type
_entity_poly.pdbx_seq_one_letter_code
_entity_poly.pdbx_strand_id
1 'polypeptide(L)'
;MADDPLLSDLCGVCNRNPPKYRCPRDSVRTCSLPCYKRHQQWAQCNGKRDAASFVKRSELATPRGIDHDYNFLTSIERGLQRADDDAEARGHENKKYEQNQAKLQRYLQSNRIIVDRAPIGMTRQKTNRTRMTKGGHVRWCVEWLQEDDCRDLQEADADQSLTDLYAMHLTERSRKRKRTEQHSDGLQNPPKQKREESVSIQAVKSHPTSVLGQPASEPASDDTQAMPTDVSASAEQSKQDSHSAQPAPDVSTAADNKHNDQNPQAHTPLFSFYLLKPHTPSSLPRVLIPLDPSSTLTEALSTQVVLEYPTIKVVPRQAADAALPEGFMLEEDYIRQTKQDVQELEELIGPDGQVMTAAKVRRDNEPGIGSSGAGDDGPVDDQKLLEVLTRDLNARK
;
A
#
# COMPACT_ATOMS: atom_id res chain seq x y z
N MET A 1 4.04 -66.79 -40.86
CA MET A 1 4.60 -66.43 -39.55
C MET A 1 4.42 -64.95 -39.38
N ALA A 2 3.93 -64.50 -38.23
CA ALA A 2 4.04 -63.10 -37.82
C ALA A 2 5.02 -63.11 -36.64
N ASP A 3 6.04 -62.25 -36.67
CA ASP A 3 7.02 -62.17 -35.59
C ASP A 3 6.38 -61.47 -34.40
N ASP A 4 6.22 -62.19 -33.28
CA ASP A 4 5.69 -61.62 -32.05
C ASP A 4 6.65 -60.51 -31.55
N PRO A 5 6.18 -59.27 -31.37
CA PRO A 5 7.06 -58.14 -31.05
C PRO A 5 7.68 -58.31 -29.67
N LEU A 6 9.01 -58.37 -29.63
CA LEU A 6 9.76 -58.52 -28.38
C LEU A 6 9.46 -57.36 -27.42
N LEU A 7 9.40 -57.67 -26.12
CA LEU A 7 9.06 -56.71 -25.07
C LEU A 7 10.03 -55.50 -25.00
N SER A 8 11.23 -55.63 -25.58
CA SER A 8 12.24 -54.58 -25.78
C SER A 8 11.82 -53.43 -26.69
N ASP A 9 10.94 -53.71 -27.65
CA ASP A 9 10.60 -52.80 -28.74
C ASP A 9 9.26 -52.07 -28.52
N LEU A 10 8.63 -52.35 -27.37
CA LEU A 10 7.42 -51.70 -26.90
C LEU A 10 7.75 -50.64 -25.83
N CYS A 11 6.79 -49.74 -25.59
CA CYS A 11 6.87 -48.72 -24.54
C CYS A 11 6.97 -49.36 -23.15
N GLY A 12 8.10 -49.21 -22.46
CA GLY A 12 8.40 -49.82 -21.15
C GLY A 12 7.61 -49.28 -19.95
N VAL A 13 6.42 -48.74 -20.18
CA VAL A 13 5.42 -48.29 -19.19
C VAL A 13 4.03 -48.85 -19.49
N CYS A 14 3.75 -49.25 -20.74
CA CYS A 14 2.43 -49.76 -21.14
C CYS A 14 2.46 -51.04 -22.00
N ASN A 15 3.62 -51.44 -22.52
CA ASN A 15 3.89 -52.67 -23.27
C ASN A 15 2.86 -52.99 -24.38
N ARG A 16 2.35 -51.96 -25.07
CA ARG A 16 1.31 -52.07 -26.12
C ARG A 16 1.67 -51.39 -27.44
N ASN A 17 2.34 -50.24 -27.36
CA ASN A 17 2.68 -49.41 -28.51
C ASN A 17 4.21 -49.26 -28.62
N PRO A 18 4.77 -49.12 -29.84
CA PRO A 18 6.18 -48.78 -30.00
C PRO A 18 6.49 -47.41 -29.36
N PRO A 19 7.69 -47.23 -28.79
CA PRO A 19 8.09 -45.98 -28.16
C PRO A 19 8.35 -44.87 -29.20
N LYS A 20 8.08 -43.63 -28.79
CA LYS A 20 8.29 -42.39 -29.58
C LYS A 20 9.23 -41.39 -28.88
N TYR A 21 9.34 -41.48 -27.56
CA TYR A 21 10.08 -40.55 -26.71
C TYR A 21 11.01 -41.31 -25.76
N ARG A 22 12.08 -40.64 -25.29
CA ARG A 22 13.05 -41.19 -24.36
C ARG A 22 13.31 -40.21 -23.22
N CYS A 23 13.28 -40.66 -21.96
CA CYS A 23 13.58 -39.80 -20.81
C CYS A 23 15.04 -39.30 -20.85
N PRO A 24 15.32 -37.99 -20.62
CA PRO A 24 16.69 -37.47 -20.69
C PRO A 24 17.56 -37.84 -19.47
N ARG A 25 16.96 -38.33 -18.39
CA ARG A 25 17.63 -38.83 -17.18
C ARG A 25 17.88 -40.35 -17.28
N ASP A 26 16.85 -41.16 -17.03
CA ASP A 26 16.97 -42.62 -16.89
C ASP A 26 16.91 -43.36 -18.24
N SER A 27 16.74 -42.62 -19.33
CA SER A 27 16.77 -43.14 -20.70
C SER A 27 15.63 -44.13 -21.07
N VAL A 28 14.61 -44.26 -20.20
CA VAL A 28 13.39 -45.06 -20.40
C VAL A 28 12.65 -44.65 -21.68
N ARG A 29 12.23 -45.64 -22.48
CA ARG A 29 11.50 -45.48 -23.75
C ARG A 29 9.98 -45.46 -23.52
N THR A 30 9.28 -44.45 -24.05
CA THR A 30 7.82 -44.26 -23.86
C THR A 30 7.09 -43.89 -25.16
N CYS A 31 5.84 -44.33 -25.35
CA CYS A 31 5.08 -44.06 -26.59
C CYS A 31 4.33 -42.72 -26.61
N SER A 32 4.08 -42.10 -25.45
CA SER A 32 3.21 -40.93 -25.32
C SER A 32 3.43 -40.19 -23.99
N LEU A 33 3.02 -38.91 -23.94
CA LEU A 33 3.15 -38.06 -22.75
C LEU A 33 2.48 -38.64 -21.48
N PRO A 34 1.31 -39.32 -21.52
CA PRO A 34 0.78 -40.02 -20.34
C PRO A 34 1.71 -41.14 -19.83
N CYS A 35 2.38 -41.87 -20.73
CA CYS A 35 3.36 -42.88 -20.33
C CYS A 35 4.62 -42.24 -19.74
N TYR A 36 5.06 -41.09 -20.27
CA TYR A 36 6.16 -40.32 -19.70
C TYR A 36 5.86 -39.83 -18.28
N LYS A 37 4.71 -39.17 -18.06
CA LYS A 37 4.30 -38.71 -16.72
C LYS A 37 4.09 -39.85 -15.74
N ARG A 38 3.56 -41.00 -16.18
CA ARG A 38 3.43 -42.22 -15.37
C ARG A 38 4.80 -42.79 -14.97
N HIS A 39 5.78 -42.78 -15.88
CA HIS A 39 7.17 -43.11 -15.55
C HIS A 39 7.76 -42.13 -14.52
N GLN A 40 7.56 -40.82 -14.68
CA GLN A 40 8.08 -39.82 -13.73
C GLN A 40 7.53 -40.05 -12.31
N GLN A 41 6.24 -40.36 -12.18
CA GLN A 41 5.60 -40.67 -10.91
C GLN A 41 6.10 -41.99 -10.31
N TRP A 42 6.16 -43.05 -11.11
CA TRP A 42 6.51 -44.41 -10.64
C TRP A 42 8.01 -44.59 -10.32
N ALA A 43 8.89 -43.98 -11.12
CA ALA A 43 10.34 -44.05 -10.94
C ALA A 43 10.90 -42.85 -10.13
N GLN A 44 10.04 -41.99 -9.57
CA GLN A 44 10.41 -40.74 -8.90
C GLN A 44 11.37 -39.86 -9.72
N CYS A 45 11.19 -39.87 -11.04
CA CYS A 45 12.08 -39.19 -11.98
C CYS A 45 11.63 -37.75 -12.23
N ASN A 46 12.51 -36.78 -11.95
CA ASN A 46 12.28 -35.36 -12.22
C ASN A 46 12.18 -35.03 -13.73
N GLY A 47 12.54 -35.95 -14.63
CA GLY A 47 12.54 -35.75 -16.08
C GLY A 47 13.56 -34.73 -16.60
N LYS A 48 14.51 -34.29 -15.77
CA LYS A 48 15.63 -33.42 -16.15
C LYS A 48 16.92 -34.24 -16.12
N ARG A 49 17.83 -34.05 -17.09
CA ARG A 49 19.14 -34.73 -17.06
C ARG A 49 19.89 -34.32 -15.79
N ASP A 50 20.56 -35.28 -15.17
CA ASP A 50 21.51 -34.99 -14.10
C ASP A 50 22.81 -34.45 -14.72
N ALA A 51 23.11 -33.16 -14.51
CA ALA A 51 24.32 -32.54 -15.03
C ALA A 51 25.58 -32.92 -14.23
N ALA A 52 25.42 -33.45 -13.00
CA ALA A 52 26.52 -33.87 -12.13
C ALA A 52 26.85 -35.37 -12.26
N SER A 53 26.20 -36.09 -13.19
CA SER A 53 26.45 -37.52 -13.40
C SER A 53 27.88 -37.78 -13.90
N PHE A 54 28.60 -38.70 -13.27
CA PHE A 54 29.99 -39.02 -13.62
C PHE A 54 30.13 -39.57 -15.04
N VAL A 55 30.87 -38.85 -15.89
CA VAL A 55 31.26 -39.27 -17.25
C VAL A 55 32.72 -39.72 -17.24
N LYS A 56 33.06 -40.83 -17.91
CA LYS A 56 34.46 -41.28 -17.96
C LYS A 56 35.31 -40.33 -18.81
N ARG A 57 36.58 -40.15 -18.46
CA ARG A 57 37.51 -39.27 -19.20
C ARG A 57 37.59 -39.57 -20.71
N SER A 58 37.45 -40.83 -21.10
CA SER A 58 37.40 -41.29 -22.50
C SER A 58 36.12 -40.91 -23.24
N GLU A 59 35.01 -40.74 -22.52
CA GLU A 59 33.70 -40.36 -23.06
C GLU A 59 33.58 -38.82 -23.10
N LEU A 60 34.14 -38.13 -22.10
CA LEU A 60 34.24 -36.67 -22.03
C LEU A 60 35.15 -36.09 -23.12
N ALA A 61 36.25 -36.77 -23.45
CA ALA A 61 37.18 -36.39 -24.53
C ALA A 61 36.63 -36.65 -25.95
N THR A 62 35.30 -36.64 -26.12
CA THR A 62 34.62 -36.66 -27.42
C THR A 62 33.97 -35.30 -27.68
N PRO A 63 33.74 -34.88 -28.94
CA PRO A 63 33.08 -33.59 -29.22
C PRO A 63 31.76 -33.43 -28.46
N ARG A 64 30.94 -34.49 -28.43
CA ARG A 64 29.68 -34.56 -27.70
C ARG A 64 29.81 -34.36 -26.18
N GLY A 65 30.94 -34.75 -25.59
CA GLY A 65 31.25 -34.50 -24.17
C GLY A 65 31.61 -33.04 -23.92
N ILE A 66 32.41 -32.45 -24.81
CA ILE A 66 32.77 -31.03 -24.75
C ILE A 66 31.52 -30.15 -24.98
N ASP A 67 30.67 -30.50 -25.95
CA ASP A 67 29.38 -29.83 -26.21
C ASP A 67 28.48 -29.84 -24.96
N HIS A 68 28.44 -30.95 -24.23
CA HIS A 68 27.62 -31.08 -23.01
C HIS A 68 28.06 -30.09 -21.94
N ASP A 69 29.36 -30.07 -21.64
CA ASP A 69 29.91 -29.25 -20.56
C ASP A 69 29.95 -27.77 -20.95
N TYR A 70 30.18 -27.44 -22.23
CA TYR A 70 30.02 -26.09 -22.75
C TYR A 70 28.59 -25.57 -22.57
N ASN A 71 27.58 -26.34 -23.00
CA ASN A 71 26.17 -25.96 -22.81
C ASN A 71 25.81 -25.82 -21.32
N PHE A 72 26.36 -26.66 -20.45
CA PHE A 72 26.16 -26.55 -19.00
C PHE A 72 26.75 -25.25 -18.43
N LEU A 73 28.03 -24.97 -18.71
CA LEU A 73 28.71 -23.75 -18.25
C LEU A 73 28.04 -22.48 -18.78
N THR A 74 27.73 -22.42 -20.08
CA THR A 74 27.00 -21.29 -20.68
C THR A 74 25.57 -21.15 -20.12
N SER A 75 24.93 -22.24 -19.67
CA SER A 75 23.63 -22.15 -19.00
C SER A 75 23.72 -21.55 -17.58
N ILE A 76 24.83 -21.79 -16.87
CA ILE A 76 25.11 -21.18 -15.55
C ILE A 76 25.44 -19.70 -15.74
N GLU A 77 26.33 -19.36 -16.67
CA GLU A 77 26.72 -17.98 -17.00
C GLU A 77 25.50 -17.11 -17.35
N ARG A 78 24.63 -17.61 -18.25
CA ARG A 78 23.36 -16.95 -18.60
C ARG A 78 22.35 -16.93 -17.44
N GLY A 79 22.45 -17.85 -16.50
CA GLY A 79 21.65 -17.87 -15.27
C GLY A 79 22.08 -16.79 -14.29
N LEU A 80 23.40 -16.60 -14.12
CA LEU A 80 24.00 -15.56 -13.28
C LEU A 80 23.70 -14.17 -13.85
N GLN A 81 23.98 -13.92 -15.14
CA GLN A 81 23.70 -12.63 -15.77
C GLN A 81 22.24 -12.20 -15.57
N ARG A 82 21.27 -13.11 -15.76
CA ARG A 82 19.84 -12.82 -15.54
C ARG A 82 19.50 -12.50 -14.08
N ALA A 83 20.22 -13.08 -13.12
CA ALA A 83 20.03 -12.80 -11.70
C ALA A 83 20.64 -11.44 -11.31
N ASP A 84 21.77 -11.08 -11.90
CA ASP A 84 22.40 -9.76 -11.74
C ASP A 84 21.56 -8.65 -12.41
N ASP A 85 21.08 -8.86 -13.65
CA ASP A 85 20.16 -7.96 -14.36
C ASP A 85 18.89 -7.65 -13.54
N ASP A 86 18.31 -8.69 -12.91
CA ASP A 86 17.13 -8.60 -12.04
C ASP A 86 17.46 -7.93 -10.69
N ALA A 87 18.64 -8.19 -10.11
CA ALA A 87 19.12 -7.50 -8.92
C ALA A 87 19.34 -5.99 -9.17
N GLU A 88 19.95 -5.62 -10.29
CA GLU A 88 20.11 -4.22 -10.71
C GLU A 88 18.75 -3.56 -10.97
N ALA A 89 17.83 -4.23 -11.70
CA ALA A 89 16.49 -3.71 -11.95
C ALA A 89 15.72 -3.42 -10.64
N ARG A 90 15.79 -4.33 -9.66
CA ARG A 90 15.22 -4.12 -8.31
C ARG A 90 15.91 -2.96 -7.58
N GLY A 91 17.24 -2.85 -7.69
CA GLY A 91 18.01 -1.73 -7.16
C GLY A 91 17.57 -0.38 -7.74
N HIS A 92 17.32 -0.32 -9.04
CA HIS A 92 16.79 0.86 -9.72
C HIS A 92 15.37 1.21 -9.28
N GLU A 93 14.47 0.25 -9.10
CA GLU A 93 13.12 0.52 -8.58
C GLU A 93 13.14 1.00 -7.11
N ASN A 94 13.97 0.39 -6.25
CA ASN A 94 14.16 0.85 -4.88
C ASN A 94 14.69 2.29 -4.83
N LYS A 95 15.67 2.63 -5.68
CA LYS A 95 16.23 3.98 -5.80
C LYS A 95 15.20 5.00 -6.34
N LYS A 96 14.30 4.60 -7.25
CA LYS A 96 13.16 5.43 -7.70
C LYS A 96 12.14 5.64 -6.57
N TYR A 97 11.84 4.60 -5.79
CA TYR A 97 10.93 4.68 -4.64
C TYR A 97 11.47 5.65 -3.59
N GLU A 98 12.73 5.50 -3.18
CA GLU A 98 13.41 6.38 -2.22
C GLU A 98 13.43 7.85 -2.72
N GLN A 99 13.78 8.09 -3.99
CA GLN A 99 13.74 9.44 -4.57
C GLN A 99 12.33 10.04 -4.57
N ASN A 100 11.30 9.26 -4.86
CA ASN A 100 9.91 9.73 -4.85
C ASN A 100 9.39 9.95 -3.42
N GLN A 101 9.83 9.13 -2.46
CA GLN A 101 9.57 9.35 -1.03
C GLN A 101 10.26 10.63 -0.53
N ALA A 102 11.50 10.91 -0.94
CA ALA A 102 12.21 12.14 -0.60
C ALA A 102 11.57 13.38 -1.23
N LYS A 103 11.06 13.29 -2.47
CA LYS A 103 10.26 14.36 -3.09
C LYS A 103 8.95 14.62 -2.33
N LEU A 104 8.23 13.57 -1.97
CA LEU A 104 7.00 13.66 -1.16
C LEU A 104 7.30 14.31 0.21
N GLN A 105 8.36 13.87 0.89
CA GLN A 105 8.77 14.43 2.18
C GLN A 105 9.04 15.95 2.10
N ARG A 106 9.67 16.42 1.02
CA ARG A 106 9.90 17.86 0.78
C ARG A 106 8.60 18.63 0.58
N TYR A 107 7.64 18.08 -0.18
CA TYR A 107 6.31 18.67 -0.35
C TYR A 107 5.53 18.74 0.97
N LEU A 108 5.62 17.71 1.81
CA LEU A 108 4.99 17.72 3.15
C LEU A 108 5.61 18.82 4.02
N GLN A 109 6.94 18.92 4.01
CA GLN A 109 7.69 19.94 4.77
C GLN A 109 7.40 21.37 4.28
N SER A 110 7.34 21.62 2.96
CA SER A 110 7.05 22.97 2.42
C SER A 110 5.65 23.45 2.76
N ASN A 111 4.67 22.54 2.76
CA ASN A 111 3.26 22.84 3.06
C ASN A 111 2.92 22.66 4.56
N ARG A 112 3.92 22.39 5.41
CA ARG A 112 3.76 22.17 6.87
C ARG A 112 2.75 21.06 7.21
N ILE A 113 2.64 20.03 6.37
CA ILE A 113 1.76 18.87 6.57
C ILE A 113 2.51 17.80 7.36
N ILE A 114 1.98 17.38 8.50
CA ILE A 114 2.57 16.32 9.32
C ILE A 114 1.83 15.01 9.00
N VAL A 115 2.55 14.01 8.47
CA VAL A 115 1.98 12.68 8.17
C VAL A 115 2.57 11.62 9.09
N ASP A 116 1.80 11.27 10.12
CA ASP A 116 2.12 10.15 11.00
C ASP A 116 1.82 8.85 10.26
N ARG A 117 2.83 8.01 10.04
CA ARG A 117 2.64 6.78 9.26
C ARG A 117 1.99 5.68 10.11
N ALA A 118 1.00 5.00 9.54
CA ALA A 118 0.39 3.84 10.16
C ALA A 118 1.40 2.68 10.21
N PRO A 119 1.47 1.92 11.32
CA PRO A 119 2.39 0.79 11.45
C PRO A 119 2.29 -0.23 10.30
N ILE A 120 3.46 -0.76 9.91
CA ILE A 120 3.60 -1.70 8.79
C ILE A 120 2.66 -2.90 8.99
N GLY A 121 1.88 -3.21 7.94
CA GLY A 121 0.94 -4.32 7.96
C GLY A 121 -0.48 -3.98 8.40
N MET A 122 -0.73 -2.80 8.98
CA MET A 122 -2.10 -2.33 9.26
C MET A 122 -2.88 -2.05 7.96
N THR A 123 -4.21 -2.16 8.03
CA THR A 123 -5.09 -1.94 6.85
C THR A 123 -4.87 -0.56 6.23
N ARG A 124 -4.79 0.51 7.05
CA ARG A 124 -4.58 1.89 6.57
C ARG A 124 -3.26 2.05 5.79
N GLN A 125 -2.19 1.43 6.27
CA GLN A 125 -0.89 1.42 5.60
C GLN A 125 -0.96 0.66 4.26
N LYS A 126 -1.71 -0.45 4.20
CA LYS A 126 -1.92 -1.25 2.99
C LYS A 126 -2.86 -0.60 1.96
N THR A 127 -3.82 0.22 2.40
CA THR A 127 -4.76 0.94 1.52
C THR A 127 -4.21 2.27 1.02
N ASN A 128 -3.14 2.80 1.61
CA ASN A 128 -2.55 4.07 1.18
C ASN A 128 -1.97 3.97 -0.24
N ARG A 129 -2.45 4.85 -1.14
CA ARG A 129 -2.02 4.95 -2.54
C ARG A 129 -1.41 6.32 -2.87
N THR A 130 -1.13 7.12 -1.84
CA THR A 130 -0.47 8.43 -1.92
C THR A 130 0.89 8.31 -2.58
N ARG A 131 1.15 9.11 -3.62
CA ARG A 131 2.40 9.08 -4.38
C ARG A 131 2.68 10.38 -5.11
N MET A 132 3.95 10.58 -5.46
CA MET A 132 4.35 11.63 -6.39
C MET A 132 3.97 11.25 -7.82
N THR A 133 3.37 12.17 -8.59
CA THR A 133 3.08 11.96 -10.02
C THR A 133 4.33 12.20 -10.87
N LYS A 134 4.29 11.80 -12.16
CA LYS A 134 5.38 12.10 -13.11
C LYS A 134 5.58 13.60 -13.35
N GLY A 135 4.55 14.43 -13.15
CA GLY A 135 4.63 15.89 -13.27
C GLY A 135 5.18 16.61 -12.04
N GLY A 136 5.45 15.92 -10.92
CA GLY A 136 5.92 16.54 -9.68
C GLY A 136 4.82 17.02 -8.73
N HIS A 137 3.54 16.87 -9.12
CA HIS A 137 2.38 17.09 -8.27
C HIS A 137 2.13 15.86 -7.38
N VAL A 138 1.62 16.05 -6.16
CA VAL A 138 1.23 14.93 -5.30
C VAL A 138 -0.18 14.43 -5.64
N ARG A 139 -0.32 13.11 -5.71
CA ARG A 139 -1.62 12.44 -5.70
C ARG A 139 -1.82 11.81 -4.33
N TRP A 140 -2.74 12.34 -3.55
CA TRP A 140 -3.14 11.86 -2.25
C TRP A 140 -4.08 10.66 -2.36
N CYS A 141 -4.03 9.77 -1.38
CA CYS A 141 -5.19 8.95 -1.04
C CYS A 141 -6.10 9.79 -0.13
N VAL A 142 -7.42 9.73 -0.32
CA VAL A 142 -8.40 10.42 0.53
C VAL A 142 -9.50 9.44 0.92
N GLU A 143 -9.85 9.42 2.21
CA GLU A 143 -11.01 8.68 2.72
C GLU A 143 -12.19 9.63 2.91
N TRP A 144 -13.19 9.52 2.04
CA TRP A 144 -14.45 10.23 2.18
C TRP A 144 -15.37 9.47 3.13
N LEU A 145 -15.77 10.12 4.23
CA LEU A 145 -16.76 9.61 5.18
C LEU A 145 -18.09 10.33 4.91
N GLN A 146 -19.09 9.61 4.39
CA GLN A 146 -20.42 10.16 4.11
C GLN A 146 -21.30 10.19 5.37
N GLU A 147 -22.50 10.76 5.26
CA GLU A 147 -23.49 10.85 6.35
C GLU A 147 -23.83 9.46 6.91
N ASP A 148 -24.06 8.47 6.03
CA ASP A 148 -24.27 7.02 6.31
C ASP A 148 -23.10 6.31 7.07
N ASP A 149 -22.08 7.05 7.51
CA ASP A 149 -20.74 6.60 7.93
C ASP A 149 -20.04 5.63 6.94
N CYS A 150 -20.55 5.57 5.71
CA CYS A 150 -19.97 4.88 4.57
C CYS A 150 -18.63 5.52 4.19
N ARG A 151 -17.58 4.68 4.04
CA ARG A 151 -16.22 5.08 3.71
C ARG A 151 -15.86 4.70 2.28
N ASP A 152 -15.50 5.68 1.47
CA ASP A 152 -14.92 5.46 0.14
C ASP A 152 -13.48 5.97 0.11
N LEU A 153 -12.59 5.20 -0.53
CA LEU A 153 -11.23 5.64 -0.84
C LEU A 153 -11.14 6.11 -2.29
N GLN A 154 -10.54 7.29 -2.48
CA GLN A 154 -10.23 7.87 -3.78
C GLN A 154 -8.73 8.21 -3.87
N GLU A 155 -8.22 8.35 -5.10
CA GLU A 155 -6.97 9.04 -5.37
C GLU A 155 -7.25 10.46 -5.88
N ALA A 156 -6.82 11.48 -5.14
CA ALA A 156 -7.08 12.90 -5.41
C ALA A 156 -5.78 13.63 -5.79
N ASP A 157 -5.83 14.57 -6.73
CA ASP A 157 -4.69 15.45 -7.02
C ASP A 157 -4.67 16.63 -6.05
N ALA A 158 -3.50 16.96 -5.52
CA ALA A 158 -3.35 17.84 -4.35
C ALA A 158 -3.69 19.33 -4.60
N ASP A 159 -3.77 19.74 -5.87
CA ASP A 159 -3.92 21.14 -6.28
C ASP A 159 -5.37 21.47 -6.73
N GLN A 160 -6.30 20.51 -6.59
CA GLN A 160 -7.73 20.69 -6.88
C GLN A 160 -8.51 21.12 -5.63
N SER A 161 -9.65 21.81 -5.82
CA SER A 161 -10.52 22.21 -4.71
C SER A 161 -11.23 21.02 -4.07
N LEU A 162 -11.58 21.12 -2.79
CA LEU A 162 -12.36 20.09 -2.10
C LEU A 162 -13.72 19.83 -2.78
N THR A 163 -14.34 20.88 -3.31
CA THR A 163 -15.61 20.80 -4.04
C THR A 163 -15.46 19.97 -5.34
N ASP A 164 -14.44 20.24 -6.14
CA ASP A 164 -14.20 19.51 -7.40
C ASP A 164 -13.84 18.05 -7.15
N LEU A 165 -12.99 17.78 -6.16
CA LEU A 165 -12.60 16.43 -5.76
C LEU A 165 -13.81 15.60 -5.30
N TYR A 166 -14.72 16.20 -4.53
CA TYR A 166 -15.96 15.53 -4.10
C TYR A 166 -16.97 15.37 -5.25
N ALA A 167 -17.05 16.33 -6.18
CA ALA A 167 -17.85 16.17 -7.40
C ALA A 167 -17.32 15.00 -8.25
N MET A 168 -16.01 14.90 -8.45
CA MET A 168 -15.37 13.73 -9.07
C MET A 168 -15.72 12.44 -8.32
N HIS A 169 -15.61 12.43 -7.00
CA HIS A 169 -15.95 11.28 -6.16
C HIS A 169 -17.38 10.77 -6.40
N LEU A 170 -18.37 11.66 -6.41
CA LEU A 170 -19.77 11.31 -6.67
C LEU A 170 -19.96 10.70 -8.07
N THR A 171 -19.24 11.19 -9.09
CA THR A 171 -19.29 10.56 -10.43
C THR A 171 -18.63 9.18 -10.45
N GLU A 172 -17.55 8.95 -9.70
CA GLU A 172 -16.93 7.62 -9.57
C GLU A 172 -17.83 6.62 -8.83
N ARG A 173 -18.39 7.01 -7.68
CA ARG A 173 -19.36 6.21 -6.89
C ARG A 173 -20.57 5.83 -7.76
N SER A 174 -21.06 6.75 -8.58
CA SER A 174 -22.13 6.50 -9.57
C SER A 174 -21.73 5.51 -10.67
N ARG A 175 -20.51 5.61 -11.22
CA ARG A 175 -19.99 4.65 -12.22
C ARG A 175 -19.78 3.26 -11.62
N LYS A 176 -19.32 3.16 -10.37
CA LYS A 176 -19.15 1.89 -9.62
C LYS A 176 -20.49 1.18 -9.45
N ARG A 177 -21.55 1.89 -9.03
CA ARG A 177 -22.92 1.34 -8.91
C ARG A 177 -23.44 0.79 -10.24
N LYS A 178 -23.43 1.61 -11.31
CA LYS A 178 -23.89 1.18 -12.66
C LYS A 178 -23.16 -0.06 -13.20
N ARG A 179 -21.85 -0.19 -12.96
CA ARG A 179 -21.08 -1.39 -13.35
C ARG A 179 -21.42 -2.64 -12.52
N THR A 180 -21.92 -2.46 -11.31
CA THR A 180 -22.37 -3.56 -10.43
C THR A 180 -23.76 -4.04 -10.85
N GLU A 181 -24.68 -3.09 -11.07
CA GLU A 181 -26.04 -3.32 -11.59
C GLU A 181 -26.01 -4.07 -12.93
N GLN A 182 -25.17 -3.63 -13.88
CA GLN A 182 -24.97 -4.29 -15.18
C GLN A 182 -24.34 -5.70 -15.07
N HIS A 183 -23.77 -6.07 -13.93
CA HIS A 183 -23.20 -7.40 -13.70
C HIS A 183 -24.15 -8.33 -12.90
N SER A 184 -25.16 -7.78 -12.20
CA SER A 184 -26.18 -8.59 -11.51
C SER A 184 -27.21 -9.21 -12.47
N ASP A 185 -27.57 -8.53 -13.57
CA ASP A 185 -28.49 -9.07 -14.59
C ASP A 185 -27.85 -10.16 -15.50
N GLY A 186 -26.58 -10.51 -15.27
CA GLY A 186 -25.75 -11.27 -16.20
C GLY A 186 -25.32 -12.67 -15.75
N LEU A 187 -26.17 -13.46 -15.07
CA LEU A 187 -25.81 -14.79 -14.55
C LEU A 187 -26.68 -15.96 -15.04
N GLN A 188 -26.24 -16.58 -16.14
CA GLN A 188 -26.33 -18.04 -16.31
C GLN A 188 -25.00 -18.60 -16.82
N ASN A 189 -24.13 -19.04 -15.90
CA ASN A 189 -23.07 -20.01 -16.15
C ASN A 189 -22.62 -20.65 -14.81
N PRO A 190 -22.20 -21.93 -14.79
CA PRO A 190 -22.00 -22.68 -13.55
C PRO A 190 -20.70 -22.31 -12.80
N PRO A 191 -20.66 -22.50 -11.47
CA PRO A 191 -19.60 -21.98 -10.62
C PRO A 191 -18.28 -22.73 -10.76
N LYS A 192 -17.19 -22.01 -11.06
CA LYS A 192 -15.83 -22.46 -10.76
C LYS A 192 -15.47 -21.98 -9.36
N GLN A 193 -15.28 -22.93 -8.44
CA GLN A 193 -14.87 -22.66 -7.07
C GLN A 193 -13.59 -21.82 -7.02
N LYS A 194 -13.69 -20.61 -6.46
CA LYS A 194 -12.54 -19.91 -5.86
C LYS A 194 -12.82 -19.77 -4.38
N ARG A 195 -11.86 -20.20 -3.58
CA ARG A 195 -11.94 -20.29 -2.12
C ARG A 195 -11.89 -18.89 -1.52
N GLU A 196 -12.95 -18.52 -0.82
CA GLU A 196 -12.98 -17.33 0.04
C GLU A 196 -12.21 -17.61 1.32
N GLU A 197 -11.42 -16.64 1.78
CA GLU A 197 -10.86 -16.65 3.14
C GLU A 197 -11.25 -15.33 3.83
N SER A 198 -12.45 -15.36 4.41
CA SER A 198 -12.90 -14.38 5.39
C SER A 198 -12.27 -14.72 6.74
N VAL A 199 -11.69 -13.72 7.41
CA VAL A 199 -11.08 -13.90 8.75
C VAL A 199 -11.75 -12.95 9.73
N SER A 200 -12.59 -13.50 10.60
CA SER A 200 -13.04 -12.85 11.82
C SER A 200 -12.06 -13.16 12.96
N ILE A 201 -11.92 -12.26 13.93
CA ILE A 201 -10.90 -12.36 14.99
C ILE A 201 -11.55 -12.67 16.34
N GLN A 202 -11.18 -13.81 16.93
CA GLN A 202 -11.20 -14.04 18.38
C GLN A 202 -9.95 -14.86 18.79
N ALA A 203 -9.60 -14.83 20.07
CA ALA A 203 -8.39 -15.44 20.65
C ALA A 203 -8.66 -16.90 21.12
N VAL A 204 -7.72 -17.72 21.63
CA VAL A 204 -6.43 -17.45 22.31
C VAL A 204 -5.44 -18.64 22.20
N LYS A 205 -4.13 -18.32 22.26
CA LYS A 205 -2.99 -19.10 22.80
C LYS A 205 -2.53 -20.46 22.20
N SER A 206 -1.20 -20.51 22.03
CA SER A 206 -0.24 -21.65 22.14
C SER A 206 0.37 -22.24 20.85
N HIS A 207 1.66 -22.58 20.99
CA HIS A 207 2.68 -23.00 19.99
C HIS A 207 3.17 -24.44 20.37
N PRO A 208 4.09 -25.15 19.64
CA PRO A 208 5.06 -24.68 18.62
C PRO A 208 5.37 -25.60 17.39
N THR A 209 6.18 -25.06 16.44
CA THR A 209 7.06 -25.77 15.44
C THR A 209 6.40 -26.71 14.39
N SER A 210 6.85 -26.83 13.12
CA SER A 210 8.22 -26.76 12.57
C SER A 210 8.30 -26.45 11.04
N VAL A 211 9.21 -25.54 10.67
CA VAL A 211 10.13 -25.39 9.49
C VAL A 211 9.84 -26.06 8.11
N LEU A 212 10.23 -25.34 7.03
CA LEU A 212 10.29 -25.67 5.57
C LEU A 212 8.94 -25.73 4.82
N GLY A 213 8.84 -25.32 3.55
CA GLY A 213 9.80 -24.62 2.67
C GLY A 213 9.31 -24.57 1.21
N GLN A 214 9.19 -23.39 0.61
CA GLN A 214 8.67 -23.21 -0.77
C GLN A 214 9.75 -23.36 -1.85
N PRO A 215 9.40 -23.88 -3.04
CA PRO A 215 10.05 -23.52 -4.29
C PRO A 215 9.08 -22.80 -5.26
N ALA A 216 9.59 -21.82 -6.00
CA ALA A 216 8.89 -21.14 -7.08
C ALA A 216 9.70 -21.21 -8.39
N SER A 217 9.03 -21.47 -9.51
CA SER A 217 9.49 -21.37 -10.91
C SER A 217 8.37 -21.94 -11.82
N GLU A 218 8.31 -21.79 -13.15
CA GLU A 218 9.28 -21.32 -14.15
C GLU A 218 8.61 -20.31 -15.12
N PRO A 219 9.34 -19.36 -15.72
CA PRO A 219 8.88 -18.62 -16.90
C PRO A 219 9.02 -19.48 -18.17
N ALA A 220 8.16 -19.24 -19.17
CA ALA A 220 8.26 -19.90 -20.47
C ALA A 220 9.28 -19.21 -21.39
N SER A 221 9.95 -19.99 -22.22
CA SER A 221 10.86 -19.52 -23.27
C SER A 221 10.50 -20.19 -24.60
N ASP A 222 10.45 -19.40 -25.67
CA ASP A 222 10.33 -19.89 -27.04
C ASP A 222 11.35 -19.11 -27.89
N ASP A 223 12.01 -19.79 -28.83
CA ASP A 223 13.18 -19.27 -29.56
C ASP A 223 13.27 -19.95 -30.93
N THR A 224 13.42 -19.18 -32.00
CA THR A 224 13.58 -19.68 -33.38
C THR A 224 14.31 -18.64 -34.21
N GLN A 225 15.49 -19.02 -34.72
CA GLN A 225 16.38 -18.13 -35.48
C GLN A 225 16.14 -18.23 -36.99
N ALA A 226 16.24 -17.10 -37.68
CA ALA A 226 16.51 -17.02 -39.12
C ALA A 226 17.30 -15.73 -39.43
N MET A 227 18.35 -15.85 -40.26
CA MET A 227 19.35 -14.84 -40.65
C MET A 227 19.99 -15.28 -41.99
N PRO A 228 20.75 -14.45 -42.71
CA PRO A 228 20.46 -13.07 -43.16
C PRO A 228 20.84 -12.85 -44.66
N THR A 229 20.58 -11.67 -45.23
CA THR A 229 21.28 -11.18 -46.45
C THR A 229 21.36 -9.65 -46.49
N ASP A 230 22.55 -9.11 -46.71
CA ASP A 230 22.84 -7.68 -46.97
C ASP A 230 22.57 -7.25 -48.43
N VAL A 231 22.32 -5.96 -48.65
CA VAL A 231 23.15 -5.06 -49.51
C VAL A 231 22.72 -3.58 -49.38
N SER A 232 23.71 -2.67 -49.49
CA SER A 232 23.57 -1.20 -49.57
C SER A 232 23.65 -0.73 -51.05
N ALA A 233 23.62 0.55 -51.49
CA ALA A 233 23.73 1.86 -50.82
C ALA A 233 23.24 3.05 -51.72
N SER A 234 23.15 4.26 -51.14
CA SER A 234 23.35 5.59 -51.78
C SER A 234 22.27 6.12 -52.78
N ALA A 235 22.17 7.42 -53.10
CA ALA A 235 22.97 8.61 -52.76
C ALA A 235 22.16 9.96 -52.82
N GLU A 236 22.60 10.98 -52.05
CA GLU A 236 22.62 12.44 -52.38
C GLU A 236 21.29 13.19 -52.75
N GLN A 237 21.12 14.53 -52.73
CA GLN A 237 21.74 15.74 -52.10
C GLN A 237 20.68 16.90 -52.16
N SER A 238 20.75 18.11 -51.55
CA SER A 238 21.75 18.82 -50.73
C SER A 238 21.09 19.82 -49.71
N LYS A 239 21.72 20.99 -49.48
CA LYS A 239 21.48 22.06 -48.47
C LYS A 239 20.94 23.40 -49.03
N GLN A 240 20.34 24.23 -48.16
CA GLN A 240 20.57 25.69 -47.87
C GLN A 240 19.30 26.27 -47.19
N ASP A 241 19.34 27.00 -46.06
CA ASP A 241 19.91 28.34 -45.72
C ASP A 241 19.19 29.53 -46.42
N SER A 242 18.80 30.64 -45.75
CA SER A 242 18.81 30.99 -44.30
C SER A 242 17.99 32.29 -43.99
N HIS A 243 17.97 32.72 -42.72
CA HIS A 243 17.66 34.09 -42.19
C HIS A 243 16.24 34.54 -41.77
N SER A 244 16.22 35.57 -40.90
CA SER A 244 15.15 36.02 -40.00
C SER A 244 14.53 37.38 -40.37
N ALA A 245 13.34 37.70 -39.84
CA ALA A 245 13.01 38.99 -39.20
C ALA A 245 11.63 38.97 -38.48
N GLN A 246 11.50 39.73 -37.38
CA GLN A 246 10.21 40.32 -36.95
C GLN A 246 10.15 41.79 -37.41
N PRO A 247 8.97 42.44 -37.49
CA PRO A 247 8.54 43.24 -36.34
C PRO A 247 7.01 43.30 -36.09
N ALA A 248 6.63 44.01 -35.03
CA ALA A 248 5.29 44.53 -34.69
C ALA A 248 5.46 46.02 -34.28
N PRO A 249 4.42 46.84 -34.00
CA PRO A 249 2.96 46.59 -33.94
C PRO A 249 2.22 47.36 -35.08
N ASP A 250 1.13 48.16 -35.00
CA ASP A 250 0.32 48.70 -33.88
C ASP A 250 -1.04 49.34 -34.33
N VAL A 251 -1.85 49.72 -33.32
CA VAL A 251 -3.02 50.64 -33.29
C VAL A 251 -4.37 50.23 -33.95
N SER A 252 -5.40 50.29 -33.08
CA SER A 252 -6.84 50.63 -33.19
C SER A 252 -7.44 51.10 -34.54
N THR A 253 -8.76 51.00 -34.78
CA THR A 253 -9.87 51.41 -33.88
C THR A 253 -11.25 50.85 -34.28
N ALA A 254 -12.11 50.63 -33.27
CA ALA A 254 -13.59 50.64 -33.31
C ALA A 254 -14.33 49.60 -34.18
N ALA A 255 -15.62 49.30 -33.94
CA ALA A 255 -16.39 49.17 -32.69
C ALA A 255 -17.76 48.59 -33.03
N ASP A 256 -18.24 47.55 -32.33
CA ASP A 256 -19.68 47.40 -32.10
C ASP A 256 -19.98 46.50 -30.88
N ASN A 257 -21.15 46.70 -30.27
CA ASN A 257 -21.47 46.20 -28.94
C ASN A 257 -22.26 44.89 -28.92
N LYS A 258 -21.86 43.97 -28.04
CA LYS A 258 -22.78 43.10 -27.29
C LYS A 258 -22.16 42.71 -25.95
N HIS A 259 -22.56 43.41 -24.89
CA HIS A 259 -22.29 42.97 -23.53
C HIS A 259 -23.04 41.66 -23.24
N ASN A 260 -22.42 40.80 -22.44
CA ASN A 260 -23.06 39.66 -21.80
C ASN A 260 -22.57 39.63 -20.35
N ASP A 261 -23.21 40.43 -19.50
CA ASP A 261 -22.90 40.55 -18.07
C ASP A 261 -23.27 39.26 -17.32
N GLN A 262 -22.42 38.24 -17.47
CA GLN A 262 -22.42 37.07 -16.62
C GLN A 262 -21.83 37.43 -15.25
N ASN A 263 -22.67 38.11 -14.47
CA ASN A 263 -22.57 38.18 -13.01
C ASN A 263 -22.14 36.81 -12.46
N PRO A 264 -20.98 36.70 -11.78
CA PRO A 264 -20.53 35.43 -11.22
C PRO A 264 -21.46 35.05 -10.07
N GLN A 265 -22.46 34.22 -10.36
CA GLN A 265 -23.23 33.54 -9.32
C GLN A 265 -22.27 32.69 -8.50
N ALA A 266 -21.92 33.19 -7.30
CA ALA A 266 -21.23 32.41 -6.30
C ALA A 266 -22.13 31.23 -5.90
N HIS A 267 -21.92 30.09 -6.55
CA HIS A 267 -22.60 28.84 -6.23
C HIS A 267 -22.32 28.50 -4.77
N THR A 268 -23.33 28.66 -3.91
CA THR A 268 -23.19 28.34 -2.50
C THR A 268 -22.85 26.84 -2.37
N PRO A 269 -21.72 26.47 -1.74
CA PRO A 269 -21.31 25.07 -1.68
C PRO A 269 -22.38 24.26 -0.95
N LEU A 270 -22.88 23.22 -1.62
CA LEU A 270 -23.97 22.35 -1.15
C LEU A 270 -23.55 21.40 -0.02
N PHE A 271 -22.25 21.34 0.27
CA PHE A 271 -21.64 20.46 1.25
C PHE A 271 -20.65 21.24 2.11
N SER A 272 -20.60 20.90 3.40
CA SER A 272 -19.56 21.32 4.33
C SER A 272 -18.57 20.18 4.52
N PHE A 273 -17.27 20.51 4.46
CA PHE A 273 -16.17 19.57 4.56
C PHE A 273 -15.47 19.69 5.91
N TYR A 274 -15.13 18.56 6.52
CA TYR A 274 -14.44 18.53 7.81
C TYR A 274 -13.32 17.48 7.82
N LEU A 275 -12.11 17.86 8.21
CA LEU A 275 -11.01 16.92 8.44
C LEU A 275 -11.18 16.25 9.81
N LEU A 276 -11.04 14.92 9.87
CA LEU A 276 -11.03 14.17 11.13
C LEU A 276 -9.65 14.26 11.79
N LYS A 277 -9.59 14.81 13.01
CA LYS A 277 -8.32 14.97 13.74
C LYS A 277 -7.79 13.62 14.28
N PRO A 278 -6.53 13.23 14.01
CA PRO A 278 -5.94 12.01 14.54
C PRO A 278 -5.60 12.12 16.04
N HIS A 279 -5.26 10.98 16.65
CA HIS A 279 -4.87 10.83 18.08
C HIS A 279 -5.86 11.36 19.11
N THR A 280 -7.12 11.53 18.71
CA THR A 280 -8.24 11.84 19.60
C THR A 280 -8.61 10.61 20.44
N PRO A 281 -8.80 10.74 21.77
CA PRO A 281 -9.07 9.60 22.63
C PRO A 281 -10.47 9.04 22.38
N SER A 282 -10.59 7.71 22.28
CA SER A 282 -11.87 7.04 21.95
C SER A 282 -12.96 7.17 23.03
N SER A 283 -12.69 7.85 24.15
CA SER A 283 -13.66 8.23 25.17
C SER A 283 -14.38 9.55 24.87
N LEU A 284 -13.90 10.34 23.91
CA LEU A 284 -14.49 11.60 23.49
C LEU A 284 -15.11 11.49 22.09
N PRO A 285 -16.04 12.40 21.73
CA PRO A 285 -16.52 12.55 20.36
C PRO A 285 -15.38 12.74 19.35
N ARG A 286 -15.60 12.32 18.10
CA ARG A 286 -14.62 12.49 17.01
C ARG A 286 -14.46 13.97 16.67
N VAL A 287 -13.26 14.50 16.86
CA VAL A 287 -12.96 15.92 16.62
C VAL A 287 -12.86 16.22 15.12
N LEU A 288 -13.61 17.21 14.69
CA LEU A 288 -13.71 17.71 13.32
C LEU A 288 -13.11 19.12 13.20
N ILE A 289 -12.34 19.32 12.14
CA ILE A 289 -11.72 20.59 11.77
C ILE A 289 -12.46 21.11 10.52
N PRO A 290 -13.13 22.28 10.57
CA PRO A 290 -13.80 22.85 9.40
C PRO A 290 -12.82 23.13 8.25
N LEU A 291 -13.20 22.79 7.03
CA LEU A 291 -12.43 23.07 5.81
C LEU A 291 -13.24 23.99 4.88
N ASP A 292 -12.57 24.93 4.22
CA ASP A 292 -13.18 25.78 3.20
C ASP A 292 -13.44 24.98 1.90
N PRO A 293 -14.67 24.94 1.36
CA PRO A 293 -14.99 24.20 0.13
C PRO A 293 -14.23 24.63 -1.13
N SER A 294 -13.74 25.88 -1.19
CA SER A 294 -12.97 26.41 -2.31
C SER A 294 -11.45 26.16 -2.19
N SER A 295 -10.93 25.97 -0.98
CA SER A 295 -9.50 25.69 -0.74
C SER A 295 -9.02 24.43 -1.47
N THR A 296 -7.74 24.43 -1.88
CA THR A 296 -7.10 23.25 -2.45
C THR A 296 -6.87 22.19 -1.38
N LEU A 297 -6.77 20.91 -1.78
CA LEU A 297 -6.43 19.84 -0.86
C LEU A 297 -5.06 20.06 -0.17
N THR A 298 -4.10 20.72 -0.82
CA THR A 298 -2.83 21.10 -0.19
C THR A 298 -3.00 22.13 0.93
N GLU A 299 -3.81 23.17 0.71
CA GLU A 299 -4.08 24.21 1.71
C GLU A 299 -4.92 23.67 2.88
N ALA A 300 -5.96 22.88 2.58
CA ALA A 300 -6.83 22.23 3.56
C ALA A 300 -6.10 21.26 4.52
N LEU A 301 -4.95 20.71 4.09
CA LEU A 301 -4.08 19.87 4.91
C LEU A 301 -2.87 20.62 5.47
N SER A 302 -2.65 21.87 5.06
CA SER A 302 -1.52 22.67 5.54
C SER A 302 -1.63 22.94 7.04
N THR A 303 -0.50 22.88 7.74
CA THR A 303 -0.40 22.92 9.22
C THR A 303 -1.11 21.79 9.99
N GLN A 304 -1.77 20.85 9.31
CA GLN A 304 -2.51 19.76 9.96
C GLN A 304 -1.70 18.48 10.15
N VAL A 305 -2.13 17.68 11.13
CA VAL A 305 -1.62 16.33 11.39
C VAL A 305 -2.57 15.31 10.76
N VAL A 306 -2.00 14.36 10.00
CA VAL A 306 -2.72 13.34 9.25
C VAL A 306 -2.14 11.97 9.55
N LEU A 307 -2.97 11.03 10.00
CA LEU A 307 -2.56 9.62 10.15
C LEU A 307 -2.64 8.91 8.79
N GLU A 308 -1.50 8.63 8.16
CA GLU A 308 -1.27 7.92 6.88
C GLU A 308 -1.85 8.57 5.61
N TYR A 309 -3.12 8.98 5.65
CA TYR A 309 -3.84 9.72 4.61
C TYR A 309 -5.06 10.46 5.22
N PRO A 310 -5.53 11.59 4.67
CA PRO A 310 -6.64 12.35 5.23
C PRO A 310 -7.98 11.57 5.21
N THR A 311 -8.77 11.77 6.26
CA THR A 311 -10.17 11.33 6.37
C THR A 311 -11.05 12.58 6.43
N ILE A 312 -11.93 12.78 5.44
CA ILE A 312 -12.79 13.96 5.34
C ILE A 312 -14.26 13.53 5.51
N LYS A 313 -14.92 13.99 6.58
CA LYS A 313 -16.38 13.87 6.74
C LYS A 313 -17.03 14.92 5.85
N VAL A 314 -18.02 14.50 5.07
CA VAL A 314 -18.84 15.39 4.24
C VAL A 314 -20.25 15.41 4.80
N VAL A 315 -20.75 16.61 5.07
CA VAL A 315 -22.10 16.84 5.59
C VAL A 315 -22.86 17.71 4.59
N PRO A 316 -24.11 17.39 4.21
CA PRO A 316 -24.94 18.30 3.41
C PRO A 316 -25.08 19.64 4.12
N ARG A 317 -24.94 20.76 3.39
CA ARG A 317 -25.01 22.09 3.98
C ARG A 317 -26.46 22.46 4.29
N GLN A 318 -26.90 22.05 5.47
CA GLN A 318 -28.14 22.53 6.10
C GLN A 318 -27.94 23.97 6.61
N ALA A 319 -28.91 24.54 7.33
CA ALA A 319 -28.80 25.90 7.88
C ALA A 319 -27.57 26.03 8.81
N ALA A 320 -27.06 27.26 8.97
CA ALA A 320 -25.78 27.51 9.67
C ALA A 320 -25.74 26.99 11.13
N ASP A 321 -26.90 26.91 11.77
CA ASP A 321 -27.06 26.45 13.16
C ASP A 321 -27.41 24.94 13.28
N ALA A 322 -27.31 24.17 12.18
CA ALA A 322 -27.54 22.73 12.20
C ALA A 322 -26.46 22.02 13.04
N ALA A 323 -26.88 21.37 14.12
CA ALA A 323 -25.98 20.65 15.01
C ALA A 323 -25.17 19.57 14.28
N LEU A 324 -23.91 19.37 14.68
CA LEU A 324 -23.09 18.26 14.18
C LEU A 324 -23.76 16.91 14.49
N PRO A 325 -23.57 15.89 13.63
CA PRO A 325 -24.07 14.54 13.90
C PRO A 325 -23.57 14.00 15.24
N GLU A 326 -24.40 13.18 15.89
CA GLU A 326 -24.12 12.61 17.21
C GLU A 326 -22.78 11.85 17.22
N GLY A 327 -21.94 12.11 18.24
CA GLY A 327 -20.59 11.53 18.35
C GLY A 327 -19.47 12.29 17.64
N PHE A 328 -19.71 13.52 17.15
CA PHE A 328 -18.68 14.43 16.64
C PHE A 328 -18.63 15.76 17.45
N MET A 329 -17.48 16.44 17.47
CA MET A 329 -17.29 17.76 18.12
C MET A 329 -16.33 18.63 17.29
N LEU A 330 -16.34 19.96 17.45
CA LEU A 330 -15.36 20.82 16.77
C LEU A 330 -14.01 20.83 17.47
N GLU A 331 -12.95 21.11 16.70
CA GLU A 331 -11.60 21.34 17.22
C GLU A 331 -11.54 22.47 18.25
N GLU A 332 -12.31 23.54 18.08
CA GLU A 332 -12.34 24.63 19.06
C GLU A 332 -12.90 24.19 20.41
N ASP A 333 -13.96 23.38 20.42
CA ASP A 333 -14.56 22.84 21.64
C ASP A 333 -13.59 21.86 22.32
N TYR A 334 -12.94 21.00 21.53
CA TYR A 334 -11.92 20.07 22.02
C TYR A 334 -10.72 20.79 22.62
N ILE A 335 -10.22 21.87 21.99
CA ILE A 335 -9.12 22.68 22.52
C ILE A 335 -9.55 23.44 23.77
N ARG A 336 -10.80 23.94 23.84
CA ARG A 336 -11.35 24.58 25.04
C ARG A 336 -11.44 23.59 26.21
N GLN A 337 -12.00 22.41 25.99
CA GLN A 337 -12.10 21.37 27.01
C GLN A 337 -10.71 20.87 27.46
N THR A 338 -9.82 20.52 26.52
CA THR A 338 -8.47 20.04 26.86
C THR A 338 -7.67 21.08 27.68
N LYS A 339 -7.86 22.38 27.41
CA LYS A 339 -7.23 23.45 28.21
C LYS A 339 -7.79 23.52 29.62
N GLN A 340 -9.10 23.38 29.79
CA GLN A 340 -9.74 23.32 31.10
C GLN A 340 -9.29 22.08 31.88
N ASP A 341 -9.31 20.89 31.26
CA ASP A 341 -8.86 19.63 31.86
C ASP A 341 -7.39 19.73 32.33
N VAL A 342 -6.52 20.39 31.56
CA VAL A 342 -5.11 20.64 31.94
C VAL A 342 -4.99 21.66 33.07
N GLN A 343 -5.79 22.73 33.08
CA GLN A 343 -5.77 23.72 34.16
C GLN A 343 -6.28 23.12 35.49
N GLU A 344 -7.39 22.38 35.46
CA GLU A 344 -7.92 21.66 36.64
C GLU A 344 -6.90 20.63 37.16
N LEU A 345 -6.13 19.98 36.27
CA LEU A 345 -5.05 19.08 36.64
C LEU A 345 -3.82 19.82 37.22
N GLU A 346 -3.47 21.01 36.72
CA GLU A 346 -2.38 21.84 37.27
C GLU A 346 -2.74 22.36 38.67
N GLU A 347 -3.98 22.82 38.87
CA GLU A 347 -4.54 23.20 40.17
C GLU A 347 -4.57 22.01 41.17
N LEU A 348 -4.76 20.77 40.68
CA LEU A 348 -4.67 19.54 41.47
C LEU A 348 -3.25 19.05 41.76
N ILE A 349 -2.24 19.38 40.93
CA ILE A 349 -0.85 18.95 41.14
C ILE A 349 -0.06 19.93 42.02
N GLY A 350 -0.44 21.21 41.99
CA GLY A 350 0.17 22.26 42.82
C GLY A 350 1.62 22.61 42.43
N PRO A 351 2.16 23.71 42.97
CA PRO A 351 3.50 24.20 42.62
C PRO A 351 4.63 23.26 43.07
N ASP A 352 4.38 22.44 44.09
CA ASP A 352 5.36 21.53 44.70
C ASP A 352 5.35 20.12 44.08
N GLY A 353 4.47 19.86 43.10
CA GLY A 353 4.28 18.54 42.48
C GLY A 353 3.59 17.49 43.38
N GLN A 354 3.13 17.87 44.58
CA GLN A 354 2.32 17.02 45.44
C GLN A 354 0.85 17.05 45.02
N VAL A 355 0.36 15.94 44.47
CA VAL A 355 -1.06 15.76 44.10
C VAL A 355 -1.98 16.07 45.29
N MET A 356 -2.64 17.22 45.22
CA MET A 356 -3.61 17.68 46.19
C MET A 356 -4.85 16.80 46.09
N THR A 357 -5.17 16.04 47.15
CA THR A 357 -6.45 15.35 47.21
C THR A 357 -7.59 16.37 47.20
N ALA A 358 -8.74 16.03 46.60
CA ALA A 358 -9.89 16.94 46.49
C ALA A 358 -10.48 17.37 47.87
N ALA A 359 -10.04 16.76 48.97
CA ALA A 359 -10.33 17.19 50.34
C ALA A 359 -9.45 18.35 50.83
N LYS A 360 -8.27 18.55 50.23
CA LYS A 360 -7.30 19.60 50.58
C LYS A 360 -7.65 20.91 49.85
N VAL A 361 -7.89 20.86 48.53
CA VAL A 361 -8.38 22.00 47.71
C VAL A 361 -9.65 22.64 48.29
N ARG A 362 -10.52 21.86 48.94
CA ARG A 362 -11.75 22.35 49.60
C ARG A 362 -11.54 23.01 50.96
N ARG A 363 -10.34 22.97 51.55
CA ARG A 363 -10.02 23.66 52.82
C ARG A 363 -9.49 25.07 52.60
N ASP A 364 -8.76 25.30 51.51
CA ASP A 364 -8.04 26.55 51.28
C ASP A 364 -8.94 27.69 50.74
N ASN A 365 -10.23 27.42 50.52
CA ASN A 365 -11.23 28.37 50.01
C ASN A 365 -12.31 28.77 51.05
N GLU A 366 -12.11 28.47 52.33
CA GLU A 366 -12.95 28.90 53.46
C GLU A 366 -12.13 29.83 54.38
N PRO A 367 -12.48 31.13 54.53
CA PRO A 367 -11.66 32.10 55.25
C PRO A 367 -11.79 31.98 56.78
N GLY A 368 -11.28 30.89 57.33
CA GLY A 368 -10.83 30.77 58.71
C GLY A 368 -11.74 30.02 59.68
N ILE A 369 -11.24 28.86 60.14
CA ILE A 369 -11.22 28.47 61.55
C ILE A 369 -9.98 27.58 61.76
N GLY A 370 -9.09 27.97 62.68
CA GLY A 370 -7.92 27.18 63.02
C GLY A 370 -8.31 25.97 63.88
N SER A 371 -8.02 24.76 63.39
CA SER A 371 -8.22 23.52 64.15
C SER A 371 -6.95 22.68 64.13
N SER A 372 -6.30 22.56 65.29
CA SER A 372 -5.04 21.83 65.46
C SER A 372 -5.27 20.31 65.42
N GLY A 373 -5.22 19.73 64.23
CA GLY A 373 -5.18 18.29 63.99
C GLY A 373 -3.89 17.89 63.27
N ALA A 374 -2.84 17.55 64.03
CA ALA A 374 -1.56 17.15 63.46
C ALA A 374 -1.62 15.73 62.89
N GLY A 375 -1.93 15.62 61.60
CA GLY A 375 -1.58 14.45 60.79
C GLY A 375 -0.10 14.50 60.44
N ASP A 376 0.65 13.47 60.79
CA ASP A 376 2.08 13.33 60.50
C ASP A 376 2.30 12.83 59.06
N ASP A 377 1.92 13.64 58.08
CA ASP A 377 2.23 13.44 56.66
C ASP A 377 3.69 13.85 56.37
N GLY A 378 4.63 13.21 57.06
CA GLY A 378 6.05 13.25 56.71
C GLY A 378 6.32 12.60 55.35
N PRO A 379 7.50 12.83 54.74
CA PRO A 379 7.86 12.19 53.48
C PRO A 379 7.79 10.65 53.62
N VAL A 380 7.10 10.00 52.67
CA VAL A 380 6.88 8.55 52.70
C VAL A 380 8.22 7.84 52.63
N ASP A 381 8.57 7.14 53.71
CA ASP A 381 9.83 6.41 53.84
C ASP A 381 9.91 5.27 52.81
N ASP A 382 10.73 5.47 51.77
CA ASP A 382 10.99 4.51 50.69
C ASP A 382 11.40 3.12 51.20
N GLN A 383 12.13 3.07 52.31
CA GLN A 383 12.61 1.82 52.90
C GLN A 383 11.44 1.01 53.50
N LYS A 384 10.46 1.73 54.07
CA LYS A 384 9.19 1.20 54.58
C LYS A 384 8.26 0.76 53.45
N LEU A 385 8.23 1.50 52.35
CA LEU A 385 7.48 1.14 51.13
C LEU A 385 8.04 -0.16 50.52
N LEU A 386 9.36 -0.28 50.41
CA LEU A 386 10.06 -1.49 49.97
C LEU A 386 9.78 -2.69 50.88
N GLU A 387 9.73 -2.50 52.20
CA GLU A 387 9.43 -3.57 53.16
C GLU A 387 8.00 -4.11 52.98
N VAL A 388 7.00 -3.23 52.82
CA VAL A 388 5.61 -3.61 52.54
C VAL A 388 5.48 -4.34 51.19
N LEU A 389 6.08 -3.82 50.13
CA LEU A 389 6.06 -4.46 48.79
C LEU A 389 6.75 -5.83 48.82
N THR A 390 7.85 -5.97 49.54
CA THR A 390 8.56 -7.24 49.72
C THR A 390 7.72 -8.25 50.51
N ARG A 391 6.95 -7.79 51.49
CA ARG A 391 6.01 -8.63 52.27
C ARG A 391 4.88 -9.15 51.39
N ASP A 392 4.27 -8.29 50.58
CA ASP A 392 3.18 -8.64 49.65
C ASP A 392 3.63 -9.57 48.51
N LEU A 393 4.87 -9.42 48.02
CA LEU A 393 5.45 -10.34 47.03
C LEU A 393 5.74 -11.72 47.61
N ASN A 394 6.12 -11.80 48.89
CA ASN A 394 6.32 -13.08 49.58
C ASN A 394 5.00 -13.72 50.04
N ALA A 395 3.94 -12.94 50.26
CA ALA A 395 2.58 -13.43 50.56
C ALA A 395 1.83 -14.00 49.33
N ARG A 396 2.48 -14.03 48.15
CA ARG A 396 1.94 -14.58 46.89
C ARG A 396 2.71 -15.83 46.40
N LYS A 397 3.39 -16.52 47.32
CA LYS A 397 4.02 -17.85 47.13
C LYS A 397 3.39 -18.86 48.07
#